data_AF-A0A7K3ZN20-F1
#
_entry.id   AF-A0A7K3ZN20-F1
#
_cell.length_a   1.000
_cell.length_b   1.000
_cell.length_c   1.000
_cell.angle_alpha   90.00
_cell.angle_beta   90.00
_cell.angle_gamma   90.00
#
_symmetry.space_group_name_H-M   'P 1'
#
loop_
_entity.id
_entity.type
_entity.pdbx_description
1 polymer ?
#
loop_
_entity_poly.entity_id
_entity_poly.type
_entity_poly.pdbx_seq_one_letter_code
_entity_poly.pdbx_strand_id
1 'polypeptide(L)' 'MVENAIKTSGTYPTKKQLLKALPKQIQYQTFNRILQYLESSNKIAFNTKKIIWIFPDNPKLEQLLETSTQL' A
#
# COMPACT_ATOMS: atom_id res chain seq x y z
N MET A 1 -3.62 -4.37 9.24
CA MET A 1 -3.07 -4.91 7.98
C MET A 1 -2.00 -3.95 7.45
N VAL A 2 -1.15 -4.39 6.51
CA VAL A 2 -0.05 -3.55 5.98
C VAL A 2 -0.59 -2.28 5.29
N GLU A 3 -1.72 -2.37 4.58
CA GLU A 3 -2.38 -1.22 3.95
C GLU A 3 -2.69 -0.11 4.96
N ASN A 4 -3.37 -0.45 6.06
CA ASN A 4 -3.70 0.53 7.11
C ASN A 4 -2.44 1.20 7.68
N ALA A 5 -1.37 0.45 7.89
CA ALA A 5 -0.13 1.02 8.42
C ALA A 5 0.53 2.02 7.46
N ILE A 6 0.33 1.87 6.14
CA ILE A 6 0.77 2.83 5.12
C ILE A 6 -0.15 4.07 5.14
N LYS A 7 -1.46 3.87 5.21
CA LYS A 7 -2.43 4.99 5.25
C LYS A 7 -2.29 5.85 6.50
N THR A 8 -2.02 5.23 7.65
CA THR A 8 -1.95 5.93 8.95
C THR A 8 -0.56 6.46 9.28
N SER A 9 0.48 6.22 8.47
CA SER A 9 1.84 6.66 8.82
C SER A 9 2.04 8.18 8.74
N GLY A 10 1.06 8.95 8.23
CA GLY A 10 1.07 10.41 8.14
C GLY A 10 2.17 11.02 7.26
N THR A 11 3.05 10.19 6.73
CA THR A 11 4.23 10.49 5.90
C THR A 11 4.58 9.23 5.12
N TYR A 12 5.34 9.36 4.03
CA TYR A 12 5.84 8.24 3.23
C TYR A 12 6.93 7.44 3.97
N PRO A 13 6.62 6.26 4.54
CA PRO A 13 7.57 5.51 5.35
C PRO A 13 8.52 4.72 4.46
N THR A 14 9.70 4.39 4.99
CA THR A 14 10.57 3.37 4.38
C THR A 14 10.10 1.96 4.73
N LYS A 15 10.54 0.95 3.95
CA LYS A 15 10.27 -0.47 4.26
C LYS A 15 10.57 -0.84 5.73
N LYS A 16 11.70 -0.36 6.27
CA LYS A 16 12.10 -0.63 7.66
C LYS A 16 11.18 0.06 8.68
N GLN A 17 10.82 1.31 8.44
CA GLN A 17 9.91 2.05 9.32
C GLN A 17 8.52 1.42 9.32
N LEU A 18 8.00 1.08 8.14
CA LEU A 18 6.70 0.45 7.99
C LEU A 18 6.67 -0.93 8.68
N LEU A 19 7.68 -1.78 8.46
CA LEU A 19 7.77 -3.09 9.10
C LEU A 19 7.77 -2.99 10.64
N LYS A 20 8.51 -2.01 11.20
CA LYS A 20 8.53 -1.76 12.65
C LYS A 20 7.20 -1.25 13.21
N ALA A 21 6.44 -0.49 12.42
CA ALA A 21 5.16 0.06 12.81
C ALA A 21 4.01 -0.96 12.76
N LEU A 22 4.23 -2.17 12.22
CA LEU A 22 3.20 -3.19 12.15
C LEU A 22 2.84 -3.72 13.55
N PRO A 23 1.54 -3.88 13.87
CA PRO A 23 1.09 -4.37 15.17
C PRO A 23 1.48 -5.82 15.44
N LYS A 24 1.73 -6.61 14.38
CA LYS A 24 2.30 -7.95 14.46
C LYS A 24 3.55 -8.01 13.59
N GLN A 25 4.62 -8.54 14.15
CA GLN A 25 5.85 -8.78 13.40
C GLN A 25 5.59 -9.90 12.39
N ILE A 26 5.72 -9.55 11.11
CA ILE A 26 5.62 -10.49 9.99
C ILE A 26 7.01 -10.76 9.44
N GLN A 27 7.19 -11.94 8.84
CA GLN A 27 8.45 -12.27 8.18
C GLN A 27 8.72 -11.29 7.03
N TYR A 28 9.99 -10.94 6.85
CA TYR A 28 10.41 -9.96 5.85
C TYR A 28 10.03 -10.38 4.42
N GLN A 29 10.08 -11.67 4.11
CA GLN A 29 9.69 -12.21 2.80
C GLN A 29 8.19 -12.01 2.54
N THR A 30 7.35 -12.31 3.54
CA THR A 30 5.90 -12.07 3.45
C THR A 30 5.59 -10.60 3.28
N PHE A 31 6.27 -9.73 4.04
CA PHE A 31 6.14 -8.29 3.90
C PHE A 31 6.48 -7.80 2.49
N ASN A 32 7.60 -8.27 1.91
CA ASN A 32 7.97 -7.93 0.54
C ASN A 32 6.94 -8.43 -0.48
N ARG A 33 6.39 -9.63 -0.30
CA ARG A 33 5.36 -10.17 -1.20
C ARG A 33 4.07 -9.34 -1.15
N ILE A 34 3.69 -8.87 0.04
CA ILE A 34 2.55 -7.95 0.20
C ILE A 34 2.84 -6.63 -0.52
N LEU A 35 4.02 -6.04 -0.33
CA LEU A 35 4.37 -4.80 -1.01
C LEU A 35 4.39 -4.95 -2.54
N GLN A 36 4.90 -6.08 -3.05
CA GLN A 36 4.90 -6.38 -4.47
C GLN A 36 3.48 -6.46 -5.04
N TYR A 37 2.56 -7.09 -4.30
CA TYR A 37 1.14 -7.14 -4.68
C TYR A 37 0.50 -5.75 -4.68
N LEU A 38 0.78 -4.91 -3.67
CA LEU A 38 0.25 -3.55 -3.61
C LEU A 38 0.79 -2.66 -4.73
N GLU A 39 2.05 -2.85 -5.12
CA GLU A 39 2.65 -2.14 -6.25
C GLU A 39 2.03 -2.62 -7.57
N SER A 40 1.92 -3.93 -7.80
CA SER A 40 1.35 -4.48 -9.03
C SER A 40 -0.14 -4.17 -9.20
N SER A 41 -0.85 -3.92 -8.09
CA SER A 41 -2.25 -3.47 -8.09
C SER A 41 -2.40 -1.94 -8.13
N ASN A 42 -1.31 -1.20 -8.38
CA ASN A 42 -1.29 0.27 -8.40
C ASN A 42 -1.84 0.94 -7.12
N LYS A 43 -1.78 0.24 -5.97
CA LYS A 43 -2.18 0.83 -4.69
C LYS A 43 -1.09 1.70 -4.09
N ILE A 44 0.16 1.30 -4.30
CA ILE A 44 1.34 2.01 -3.83
C ILE A 44 2.34 2.26 -4.96
N ALA A 45 3.16 3.30 -4.79
CA ALA A 45 4.34 3.54 -5.58
C ALA A 45 5.58 3.62 -4.68
N PHE A 46 6.73 3.19 -5.20
CA PHE A 46 8.01 3.42 -4.55
C PHE A 46 8.67 4.68 -5.12
N ASN A 47 9.08 5.58 -4.24
CA ASN A 47 10.01 6.66 -4.58
C ASN A 47 11.30 6.47 -3.81
N THR A 48 12.36 6.07 -4.50
CA THR A 48 13.68 5.80 -3.92
C THR A 48 13.61 4.71 -2.84
N LYS A 49 13.35 5.09 -1.59
CA LYS A 49 13.20 4.19 -0.43
C LYS A 49 11.86 4.35 0.28
N LYS A 50 11.03 5.31 -0.15
CA LYS A 50 9.76 5.66 0.47
C LYS A 50 8.61 4.96 -0.24
N ILE A 51 7.62 4.57 0.55
CA ILE A 51 6.38 3.95 0.10
C ILE A 51 5.31 5.05 0.08
N ILE A 52 4.67 5.23 -1.06
CA ILE A 52 3.64 6.25 -1.27
C ILE A 52 2.32 5.53 -1.56
N TRP A 53 1.27 5.86 -0.80
CA TRP A 53 -0.08 5.42 -1.12
C TRP A 53 -0.64 6.29 -2.25
N ILE A 54 -1.08 5.68 -3.34
CA ILE A 54 -1.57 6.38 -4.53
C ILE A 54 -3.00 5.96 -4.90
N PHE A 55 -3.55 4.95 -4.22
CA PHE A 55 -4.92 4.50 -4.49
C PHE A 55 -5.95 5.54 -4.02
N PRO A 56 -7.00 5.82 -4.81
CA PRO A 56 -8.06 6.71 -4.37
C PRO A 56 -8.85 6.07 -3.23
N ASP A 57 -8.84 6.70 -2.05
CA ASP A 57 -9.66 6.28 -0.90
C ASP A 57 -11.12 6.80 -0.98
N ASN A 58 -11.51 7.40 -2.11
CA ASN A 58 -12.86 7.88 -2.34
C ASN A 58 -13.73 6.76 -2.92
N PRO A 59 -14.81 6.33 -2.22
CA PRO A 59 -15.64 5.23 -2.68
C PRO A 59 -16.26 5.45 -4.07
N LYS A 60 -16.49 6.71 -4.47
CA LYS A 60 -17.01 7.04 -5.80
C LYS A 60 -15.96 6.77 -6.90
N LEU A 61 -14.69 7.00 -6.62
CA LEU A 61 -13.60 6.73 -7.56
C LEU A 61 -13.31 5.24 -7.64
N GLU A 62 -13.39 4.51 -6.53
CA GLU A 62 -13.28 3.04 -6.52
C GLU A 62 -14.35 2.41 -7.42
N GLN A 63 -15.62 2.79 -7.25
CA GLN A 63 -16.72 2.31 -8.09
C GLN A 63 -16.55 2.63 -9.58
N LEU A 64 -16.04 3.83 -9.90
CA LEU A 64 -15.75 4.22 -11.28
C LEU A 64 -14.66 3.33 -11.90
N LEU A 65 -13.59 3.06 -11.16
CA LEU A 65 -12.50 2.19 -11.63
C LEU A 65 -13.00 0.77 -11.88
N GLU A 66 -13.77 0.19 -10.96
CA GLU A 66 -14.36 -1.13 -11.13
C GLU A 66 -15.25 -1.20 -12.39
N THR A 67 -16.17 -0.26 -12.54
CA THR A 67 -17.10 -0.22 -13.68
C THR A 67 -16.37 -0.02 -15.02
N SER A 68 -15.29 0.78 -15.04
CA SER A 68 -14.53 1.07 -16.26
C SER A 68 -13.81 -0.15 -16.85
N THR A 69 -13.54 -1.18 -16.04
CA THR A 69 -12.84 -2.40 -16.47
C THR A 69 -13.76 -3.50 -16.98
N GLN A 70 -15.09 -3.28 -16.97
CA GLN A 70 -16.09 -4.22 -17.48
C GLN A 70 -16.47 -3.99 -18.95
N LEU A 71 -15.68 -3.20 -19.69
CA LEU A 71 -15.86 -2.93 -21.12
C LEU A 71 -15.28 -4.03 -22.01
#